data_AF-A0A8C5H3A7-F1
#
_entry.id   AF-A0A8C5H3A7-F1
#
_cell.length_a   1.000
_cell.length_b   1.000
_cell.length_c   1.000
_cell.angle_alpha   90.00
_cell.angle_beta   90.00
_cell.angle_gamma   90.00
#
_symmetry.space_group_name_H-M   'P 1'
#
loop_
_entity.id
_entity.type
_entity.pdbx_description
1 polymer ?
#
loop_
_entity_poly.entity_id
_entity_poly.type
_entity_poly.pdbx_seq_one_letter_code
_entity_poly.pdbx_strand_id
1 'polypeptide(L)'
;MSYIHYKFVSKMEQKTITFNGLHISLTELKKRIMAQENLKATTCELQISNEKTREKYTNDKVQIPKLSSVIVRRKPIGGVKTGGKMLTL
;
A
#
# COMPACT_ATOMS: atom_id res chain seq x y z
N MET A 1 16.16 -14.22 7.18
CA MET A 1 14.95 -13.87 6.41
C MET A 1 14.26 -12.70 7.08
N SER A 2 13.86 -11.69 6.31
CA SER A 2 13.14 -10.51 6.84
C SER A 2 11.70 -10.53 6.34
N TYR A 3 10.79 -9.94 7.12
CA TYR A 3 9.38 -9.83 6.76
C TYR A 3 8.78 -8.50 7.19
N ILE A 4 7.71 -8.11 6.49
CA ILE A 4 6.85 -6.97 6.85
C ILE A 4 5.42 -7.47 6.94
N HIS A 5 4.72 -7.01 7.96
CA HIS A 5 3.29 -7.23 8.10
C HIS A 5 2.55 -6.16 7.32
N TYR A 6 1.58 -6.57 6.52
CA TYR A 6 0.69 -5.65 5.84
C TYR A 6 -0.75 -6.10 5.97
N LYS A 7 -1.66 -5.14 6.02
CA LYS A 7 -3.10 -5.39 5.93
C LYS A 7 -3.77 -4.36 5.05
N PHE A 8 -4.83 -4.77 4.35
CA PHE A 8 -5.63 -3.79 3.62
C PHE A 8 -6.54 -3.06 4.58
N VAL A 9 -6.74 -1.75 4.41
CA VAL A 9 -7.71 -1.00 5.22
C VAL A 9 -9.14 -1.58 5.12
N SER A 10 -9.45 -2.25 4.01
CA SER A 10 -10.75 -2.88 3.74
C SER A 10 -10.86 -4.31 4.28
N LYS A 11 -9.77 -4.91 4.79
CA LYS A 11 -9.74 -6.31 5.25
C LYS A 11 -9.19 -6.35 6.69
N MET A 12 -9.75 -7.23 7.51
CA MET A 12 -9.20 -7.48 8.85
C MET A 12 -7.97 -8.42 8.81
N GLU A 13 -7.83 -9.19 7.74
CA GLU A 13 -6.73 -10.13 7.57
C GLU A 13 -5.38 -9.44 7.35
N GLN A 14 -4.40 -9.81 8.18
CA GLN A 14 -3.01 -9.40 8.05
C GLN A 14 -2.22 -10.48 7.32
N LYS A 15 -1.42 -10.06 6.34
CA LYS A 15 -0.53 -10.91 5.57
C LYS A 15 0.91 -10.45 5.75
N THR A 16 1.85 -11.28 5.33
CA THR A 16 3.28 -10.96 5.37
C THR A 16 3.89 -10.96 3.98
N ILE A 17 4.91 -10.14 3.80
CA ILE A 17 5.81 -10.19 2.65
C ILE A 17 7.19 -10.54 3.17
N THR A 18 7.80 -11.58 2.59
CA THR A 18 9.18 -11.97 2.88
C THR A 18 10.13 -11.36 1.86
N PHE A 19 11.28 -10.89 2.36
CA PHE A 19 12.35 -10.31 1.53
C PHE A 19 13.70 -10.54 2.20
N ASN A 20 14.78 -10.31 1.44
CA ASN A 20 16.14 -10.40 1.95
C ASN A 20 16.70 -8.98 2.15
N GLY A 21 17.30 -8.69 3.30
CA GLY A 21 17.81 -7.37 3.65
C GLY A 21 17.23 -6.78 4.93
N LEU A 22 17.71 -5.58 5.32
CA LEU A 22 17.26 -4.87 6.53
C LEU A 22 16.03 -3.99 6.30
N HIS A 23 15.87 -3.52 5.07
CA HIS A 23 14.78 -2.66 4.64
C HIS A 23 14.33 -3.06 3.23
N ILE A 24 13.13 -2.67 2.86
CA ILE A 24 12.59 -2.79 1.51
C ILE A 24 12.15 -1.42 1.01
N SER A 25 12.42 -1.14 -0.26
CA SER A 25 11.97 0.09 -0.90
C SER A 25 10.45 0.08 -1.08
N LEU A 26 9.81 1.23 -0.93
CA LEU A 26 8.35 1.37 -1.12
C LEU A 26 7.88 0.77 -2.46
N THR A 27 8.62 1.04 -3.54
CA THR A 27 8.32 0.50 -4.89
C THR A 27 8.29 -1.02 -4.90
N GLU A 28 9.28 -1.66 -4.27
CA GLU A 28 9.39 -3.11 -4.26
C GLU A 28 8.31 -3.74 -3.38
N LEU A 29 8.04 -3.14 -2.21
CA LEU A 29 6.95 -3.58 -1.35
C LEU A 29 5.60 -3.53 -2.08
N LYS A 30 5.30 -2.43 -2.78
CA LYS A 30 4.09 -2.30 -3.61
C LYS A 30 4.03 -3.42 -4.66
N LYS A 31 5.11 -3.65 -5.42
CA LYS A 31 5.18 -4.71 -6.44
C LYS A 31 4.91 -6.10 -5.85
N ARG A 32 5.52 -6.43 -4.71
CA ARG A 32 5.33 -7.72 -4.02
C ARG A 32 3.89 -7.91 -3.55
N ILE A 33 3.26 -6.88 -2.97
CA ILE A 33 1.85 -6.94 -2.55
C ILE A 33 0.93 -7.07 -3.76
N MET A 34 1.18 -6.34 -4.85
CA MET A 34 0.40 -6.45 -6.08
C MET A 34 0.46 -7.87 -6.66
N ALA A 35 1.66 -8.47 -6.71
CA ALA A 35 1.83 -9.84 -7.18
C ALA A 35 1.12 -10.85 -6.27
N GLN A 36 1.28 -10.72 -4.94
CA GLN A 36 0.65 -11.64 -3.98
C GLN A 36 -0.88 -11.57 -4.00
N GLU A 37 -1.46 -10.39 -4.24
CA GLU A 37 -2.91 -10.20 -4.30
C GLU A 37 -3.48 -10.27 -5.72
N ASN A 38 -2.66 -10.62 -6.73
CA ASN A 38 -3.05 -10.67 -8.14
C ASN A 38 -3.73 -9.38 -8.64
N LEU A 39 -3.17 -8.23 -8.26
CA LEU A 39 -3.70 -6.91 -8.62
C LEU A 39 -3.04 -6.37 -9.88
N LYS A 40 -3.85 -5.74 -10.73
CA LYS A 40 -3.39 -5.11 -11.97
C LYS A 40 -2.94 -3.68 -11.69
N ALA A 41 -1.67 -3.39 -11.94
CA ALA A 41 -1.09 -2.06 -11.79
C ALA A 41 -1.67 -1.02 -12.76
N THR A 42 -2.42 -1.44 -13.79
CA THR A 42 -3.11 -0.56 -14.73
C THR A 42 -4.42 -0.01 -14.17
N THR A 43 -5.05 -0.72 -13.23
CA THR A 43 -6.39 -0.34 -12.72
C THR A 43 -6.34 0.26 -11.33
N CYS A 44 -5.38 -0.16 -10.51
CA CYS A 44 -5.26 0.26 -9.12
C CYS A 44 -3.80 0.49 -8.73
N GLU A 45 -3.57 1.58 -8.00
CA GLU A 45 -2.35 1.89 -7.30
C GLU A 45 -2.48 1.51 -5.82
N LEU A 46 -1.37 1.15 -5.18
CA LEU A 46 -1.31 0.92 -3.74
C LEU A 46 -0.71 2.13 -3.03
N GLN A 47 -1.49 2.70 -2.11
CA GLN A 47 -1.01 3.66 -1.14
C GLN A 47 -0.62 2.90 0.14
N ILE A 48 0.63 3.04 0.57
CA ILE A 48 1.15 2.40 1.80
C ILE A 48 1.26 3.44 2.90
N SER A 49 0.95 3.07 4.12
CA SER A 49 1.06 3.93 5.30
C SER A 49 1.53 3.13 6.50
N ASN A 50 2.23 3.77 7.44
CA ASN A 50 2.60 3.12 8.70
C ASN A 50 1.33 2.77 9.49
N GLU A 51 1.26 1.57 10.07
CA GLU A 51 0.10 1.18 10.87
C GLU A 51 -0.05 1.99 12.16
N LYS A 52 1.07 2.29 12.82
CA LYS A 52 1.10 2.98 14.12
C LYS A 52 0.94 4.49 13.96
N THR A 53 1.80 5.12 13.16
CA THR A 53 1.79 6.59 13.01
C THR A 53 0.76 7.08 11.98
N ARG A 54 0.20 6.17 11.17
CA ARG A 54 -0.70 6.48 10.05
C ARG A 54 -0.08 7.38 8.98
N GLU A 55 1.23 7.61 9.04
CA GLU A 55 1.96 8.40 8.05
C GLU A 55 2.06 7.68 6.71
N LYS A 56 1.86 8.42 5.63
CA LYS A 56 1.87 7.88 4.27
C LYS A 56 3.29 7.86 3.73
N TYR A 57 3.69 6.71 3.20
CA TYR A 57 4.92 6.65 2.42
C TYR A 57 4.61 7.13 1.00
N THR A 58 5.04 8.36 0.69
CA THR A 58 4.81 9.00 -0.61
C THR A 58 6.01 8.88 -1.54
N ASN A 59 7.21 8.81 -0.99
CA ASN A 59 8.44 8.79 -1.77
C ASN A 59 8.86 7.34 -2.06
N ASP A 60 9.01 7.01 -3.34
CA ASP A 60 9.28 5.64 -3.81
C ASP A 60 10.65 5.10 -3.39
N LYS A 61 11.56 6.00 -2.98
CA LYS A 61 12.87 5.69 -2.40
C LYS A 61 12.84 5.49 -0.87
N VAL A 62 11.68 5.64 -0.22
CA VAL A 62 11.56 5.39 1.22
C VAL A 62 11.89 3.93 1.51
N GLN A 63 12.75 3.74 2.51
CA GLN A 63 13.18 2.45 2.99
C GLN A 63 12.34 2.07 4.20
N ILE A 64 11.50 1.06 4.06
CA ILE A 64 10.66 0.56 5.13
C ILE A 64 11.44 -0.54 5.85
N PRO A 65 11.72 -0.40 7.16
CA PRO A 65 12.52 -1.37 7.88
C PRO A 65 11.78 -2.70 8.05
N LYS A 66 12.54 -3.78 8.14
CA LYS A 66 12.01 -5.11 8.49
C LYS A 66 11.20 -5.06 9.79
N LEU A 67 10.26 -5.98 9.93
CA LEU A 67 9.34 -6.10 11.08
C LEU A 67 8.35 -4.94 11.23
N SER A 68 8.29 -4.01 10.28
CA SER A 68 7.27 -2.96 10.27
C SER A 68 5.90 -3.53 9.96
N SER A 69 4.88 -2.90 10.55
CA SER A 69 3.47 -3.09 10.17
C SER A 69 2.98 -1.92 9.33
N VAL A 70 2.41 -2.23 8.17
CA VAL A 70 1.90 -1.22 7.23
C VAL A 70 0.44 -1.47 6.85
N ILE A 71 -0.26 -0.39 6.58
CA ILE A 71 -1.63 -0.42 6.05
C ILE A 71 -1.57 -0.12 4.56
N VAL A 72 -2.29 -0.91 3.79
CA VAL A 72 -2.41 -0.82 2.34
C VAL A 72 -3.80 -0.31 1.98
N ARG A 73 -3.87 0.71 1.12
CA ARG A 73 -5.10 1.20 0.53
C ARG A 73 -5.01 1.14 -0.99
N ARG A 74 -6.05 0.61 -1.65
CA ARG A 74 -6.16 0.64 -3.11
C ARG A 74 -6.70 1.99 -3.57
N LYS A 75 -6.10 2.55 -4.61
CA LYS A 75 -6.50 3.79 -5.26
C LYS A 75 -6.76 3.47 -6.74
N PRO A 76 -7.96 3.69 -7.28
CA PRO A 76 -8.21 3.46 -8.70
C PRO A 76 -7.36 4.42 -9.55
N ILE A 77 -6.81 3.93 -10.66
CA ILE A 77 -5.94 4.69 -11.60
C ILE A 77 -6.77 5.34 -12.74
N GLY A 78 -8.04 4.99 -12.88
CA GLY A 78 -8.97 5.70 -13.75
C GLY A 78 -9.55 6.91 -13.03
N GLY A 79 -9.47 8.09 -13.66
CA GLY A 79 -10.08 9.33 -13.18
C GLY A 79 -11.59 9.21 -13.04
N VAL A 80 -12.06 8.65 -11.93
CA VAL A 80 -13.36 9.03 -11.41
C VAL A 80 -13.14 10.42 -10.84
N LYS A 81 -13.43 11.44 -11.67
CA LYS A 81 -13.90 12.73 -11.14
C LYS A 81 -14.91 12.34 -10.07
N THR A 82 -14.53 12.51 -8.81
CA THR A 82 -15.49 12.34 -7.73
C THR A 82 -16.57 13.35 -8.09
N GLY A 83 -17.73 12.85 -8.48
CA GLY A 83 -18.94 13.64 -8.61
C GLY A 83 -19.24 14.19 -7.23
N GLY A 84 -18.53 15.26 -6.87
CA GLY A 84 -18.94 16.17 -5.82
C GLY A 84 -20.30 16.66 -6.28
N LYS A 85 -21.33 16.14 -5.64
CA LYS A 85 -22.70 16.59 -5.76
C LYS A 85 -22.71 18.07 -5.39
N MET A 86 -22.57 18.96 -6.38
CA MET A 86 -22.85 20.37 -6.22
C MET A 86 -24.37 20.49 -6.33
N LEU A 87 -25.03 20.42 -5.17
CA LEU A 87 -26.42 20.85 -5.03
C LEU A 87 -26.41 22.36 -5.22
N THR A 88 -26.75 22.82 -6.42
CA THR A 88 -27.16 24.20 -6.62
C THR A 88 -28.63 24.29 -6.23
N LEU A 89 -28.90 25.14 -5.23
CA LEU A 89 -30.23 25.56 -4.79
C LEU A 89 -31.00 26.25 -5.91
#